data_AF-A0A7W8TCR7-F1
#
_entry.id   AF-A0A7W8TCR7-F1
#
_cell.length_a   1.000
_cell.length_b   1.000
_cell.length_c   1.000
_cell.angle_alpha   90.00
_cell.angle_beta   90.00
_cell.angle_gamma   90.00
#
_symmetry.space_group_name_H-M   'P 1'
#
loop_
_entity.id
_entity.type
_entity.pdbx_description
1 polymer ?
#
loop_
_entity_poly.entity_id
_entity_poly.type
_entity_poly.pdbx_seq_one_letter_code
_entity_poly.pdbx_strand_id
1 'polypeptide(L)'
;MRHFKEQATRRQMETAVANRRRWESQKRKAAEAGVEGAADLTYEEITEFVERGGYTIAAPTTGYVEQELKSLMTVYKLLNRRSWIVARAERGSGGFATSDRPVTLCGDDKEMEGGFYPPGFGLQGTSVFCPLSKSLAIRGRFDDRVDAIELPADAVAGINSRTIFYADRRIYVENDRFRFLDQHFVMRYGFDLLSMLLRP
;
A
#
# COMPACT_ATOMS: atom_id res chain seq x y z
N MET A 1 -4.58 7.81 10.78
CA MET A 1 -4.27 8.81 9.71
C MET A 1 -4.99 10.15 9.87
N ARG A 2 -6.27 10.22 10.23
CA ARG A 2 -6.98 11.50 10.50
C ARG A 2 -6.26 12.38 11.54
N HIS A 3 -5.94 11.82 12.69
CA HIS A 3 -5.16 12.51 13.73
C HIS A 3 -3.78 12.97 13.26
N PHE A 4 -3.14 12.24 12.34
CA PHE A 4 -1.86 12.67 11.76
C PHE A 4 -2.03 13.90 10.87
N LYS A 5 -3.06 13.96 10.01
CA LYS A 5 -3.35 15.18 9.22
C LYS A 5 -3.70 16.35 10.13
N GLU A 6 -4.55 16.15 11.14
CA GLU A 6 -4.90 17.20 12.11
C GLU A 6 -3.65 17.76 12.80
N GLN A 7 -2.75 16.88 13.29
CA GLN A 7 -1.50 17.29 13.93
C GLN A 7 -0.52 17.95 12.95
N ALA A 8 -0.39 17.41 11.73
CA ALA A 8 0.50 17.97 10.72
C ALA A 8 0.03 19.35 10.26
N THR A 9 -1.27 19.51 9.99
CA THR A 9 -1.89 20.78 9.61
C THR A 9 -1.78 21.80 10.74
N ARG A 10 -1.99 21.40 12.00
CA ARG A 10 -1.77 22.30 13.16
C ARG A 10 -0.31 22.77 13.24
N ARG A 11 0.65 21.85 13.14
CA ARG A 11 2.09 22.21 13.12
C ARG A 11 2.47 23.11 11.93
N GLN A 12 1.85 22.90 10.76
CA GLN A 12 2.04 23.75 9.60
C GLN A 12 1.52 25.17 9.86
N MET A 13 0.34 25.32 10.49
CA MET A 13 -0.23 26.61 10.88
C MET A 13 0.67 27.32 11.90
N GLU A 14 1.11 26.63 12.95
CA GLU A 14 2.07 27.15 13.94
C GLU A 14 3.36 27.63 13.27
N THR A 15 3.91 26.84 12.34
CA THR A 15 5.13 27.19 11.61
C THR A 15 4.93 28.39 10.68
N ALA A 16 3.74 28.54 10.10
CA ALA A 16 3.40 29.66 9.21
C ALA A 16 3.31 31.00 9.96
N VAL A 17 2.78 30.98 11.20
CA VAL A 17 2.67 32.18 12.05
C VAL A 17 3.90 32.43 12.92
N ALA A 18 4.81 31.46 13.08
CA ALA A 18 6.02 31.61 13.90
C ALA A 18 6.98 32.74 13.47
N ASN A 19 6.82 33.30 12.27
CA ASN A 19 7.62 34.42 11.80
C ASN A 19 6.79 35.32 10.87
N ARG A 20 6.63 36.60 11.24
CA ARG A 20 5.92 37.62 10.45
C ARG A 20 6.36 37.69 8.99
N ARG A 21 7.66 37.60 8.69
CA ARG A 21 8.18 37.60 7.31
C ARG A 21 7.71 36.38 6.51
N ARG A 22 7.55 35.23 7.15
CA ARG A 22 7.01 34.01 6.50
C ARG A 22 5.52 34.16 6.23
N TRP A 23 4.75 34.66 7.20
CA TRP A 23 3.34 34.94 7.02
C TRP A 23 3.08 35.88 5.85
N GLU A 24 3.73 37.05 5.82
CA GLU A 24 3.56 38.02 4.72
C GLU A 24 3.94 37.44 3.35
N SER A 25 4.96 36.57 3.31
CA SER A 25 5.34 35.87 2.09
C SER A 25 4.28 34.85 1.64
N GLN A 26 3.66 34.12 2.57
CA GLN A 26 2.59 33.17 2.26
C GLN A 26 1.30 33.88 1.88
N LYS A 27 0.97 34.99 2.57
CA LYS A 27 -0.15 35.88 2.28
C LYS A 27 -0.09 36.39 0.84
N ARG A 28 1.08 36.90 0.42
CA ARG A 28 1.30 37.36 -0.96
C ARG A 28 1.10 36.23 -1.97
N LYS A 29 1.67 35.05 -1.72
CA LYS A 29 1.51 33.88 -2.61
C LYS A 29 0.05 33.41 -2.70
N ALA A 30 -0.68 33.44 -1.60
CA ALA A 30 -2.09 33.08 -1.56
C ALA A 30 -2.95 34.09 -2.35
N ALA A 31 -2.66 35.39 -2.22
CA ALA A 31 -3.31 36.42 -3.02
C ALA A 31 -3.00 36.29 -4.52
N GLU A 32 -1.74 36.03 -4.89
CA GLU A 32 -1.32 35.75 -6.27
C GLU A 32 -1.99 34.50 -6.84
N ALA A 33 -2.30 33.51 -6.01
CA ALA A 33 -3.03 32.30 -6.38
C ALA A 33 -4.56 32.48 -6.39
N GLY A 34 -5.07 33.68 -6.09
CA GLY A 34 -6.51 33.98 -6.12
C GLY A 34 -7.29 33.49 -4.90
N VAL A 35 -6.64 33.27 -3.75
CA VAL A 35 -7.34 32.92 -2.50
C VAL A 35 -8.08 34.14 -1.96
N GLU A 36 -9.40 34.03 -1.89
CA GLU A 36 -10.29 35.09 -1.43
C GLU A 36 -10.01 35.49 0.03
N GLY A 37 -10.00 36.80 0.31
CA GLY A 37 -9.74 37.36 1.66
C GLY A 37 -8.28 37.22 2.14
N ALA A 38 -7.38 36.61 1.36
CA ALA A 38 -5.99 36.42 1.77
C ALA A 38 -5.26 37.76 1.94
N ALA A 39 -5.55 38.77 1.11
CA ALA A 39 -4.92 40.09 1.18
C ALA A 39 -5.34 40.91 2.42
N ASP A 40 -6.48 40.60 3.02
CA ASP A 40 -7.08 41.41 4.09
C ASP A 40 -6.70 40.91 5.48
N LEU A 41 -6.26 39.65 5.62
CA LEU A 41 -5.85 39.06 6.90
C LEU A 41 -4.55 39.66 7.43
N THR A 42 -4.57 40.23 8.64
CA THR A 42 -3.37 40.72 9.33
C THR A 42 -2.61 39.58 10.01
N TYR A 43 -1.34 39.84 10.33
CA TYR A 43 -0.49 38.88 11.05
C TYR A 43 -1.03 38.63 12.47
N GLU A 44 -1.51 39.68 13.12
CA GLU A 44 -2.04 39.65 14.47
C GLU A 44 -3.33 38.81 14.54
N GLU A 45 -4.27 38.99 13.61
CA GLU A 45 -5.52 38.23 13.54
C GLU A 45 -5.29 36.72 13.34
N ILE A 46 -4.37 36.34 12.46
CA ILE A 46 -4.10 34.92 12.22
C ILE A 46 -3.33 34.27 13.37
N THR A 47 -2.45 35.02 14.05
CA THR A 47 -1.70 34.53 15.21
C THR A 47 -2.66 34.23 16.35
N GLU A 48 -3.55 35.17 16.67
CA GLU A 48 -4.58 34.99 17.68
C GLU A 48 -5.51 33.81 17.34
N PHE A 49 -5.90 33.67 16.06
CA PHE A 49 -6.72 32.55 15.61
C PHE A 49 -6.03 31.18 15.83
N VAL A 50 -4.75 31.07 15.52
CA VAL A 50 -3.96 29.84 15.70
C VAL A 50 -3.77 29.53 17.19
N GLU A 51 -3.44 30.54 18.01
CA GLU A 51 -3.20 30.42 19.45
C GLU A 51 -4.48 30.05 20.23
N ARG A 52 -5.61 30.65 19.87
CA ARG A 52 -6.90 30.36 20.53
C ARG A 52 -7.31 28.90 20.38
N GLY A 53 -6.84 28.20 19.33
CA GLY A 53 -7.02 26.76 19.15
C GLY A 53 -8.46 26.27 18.97
N GLY A 54 -9.45 27.18 18.98
CA GLY A 54 -10.88 26.90 18.93
C GLY A 54 -11.41 26.59 17.53
N TYR A 55 -10.59 25.98 16.67
CA TYR A 55 -10.95 25.57 15.31
C TYR A 55 -10.90 24.06 15.19
N THR A 56 -11.83 23.50 14.42
CA THR A 56 -11.82 22.08 14.08
C THR A 56 -11.23 21.90 12.69
N ILE A 57 -10.12 21.19 12.58
CA ILE A 57 -9.58 20.79 11.28
C ILE A 57 -10.43 19.63 10.78
N ALA A 58 -11.34 19.94 9.85
CA ALA A 58 -12.09 18.91 9.15
C ALA A 58 -11.16 18.23 8.13
N ALA A 59 -10.76 17.00 8.42
CA ALA A 59 -10.14 16.11 7.44
C ALA A 59 -11.19 15.09 6.97
N PRO A 60 -12.06 15.45 6.00
CA PRO A 60 -13.13 14.58 5.55
C PRO A 60 -12.54 13.32 4.93
N THR A 61 -13.10 12.16 5.30
CA THR A 61 -12.65 10.85 4.79
C THR A 61 -12.80 10.76 3.27
N THR A 62 -13.76 11.47 2.69
CA THR A 62 -14.00 11.57 1.24
C THR A 62 -12.80 12.07 0.46
N GLY A 63 -11.94 12.92 1.04
CA GLY A 63 -10.72 13.37 0.38
C GLY A 63 -9.70 12.24 0.15
N TYR A 64 -9.70 11.20 0.99
CA TYR A 64 -8.87 10.01 0.76
C TYR A 64 -9.43 9.16 -0.37
N VAL A 65 -10.75 8.97 -0.40
CA VAL A 65 -11.43 8.25 -1.50
C VAL A 65 -11.17 8.96 -2.83
N GLU A 66 -11.27 10.28 -2.87
CA GLU A 66 -10.96 11.07 -4.06
C GLU A 66 -9.50 10.89 -4.48
N GLN A 67 -8.55 10.90 -3.55
CA GLN A 67 -7.15 10.70 -3.85
C GLN A 67 -6.86 9.27 -4.35
N GLU A 68 -7.48 8.25 -3.75
CA GLU A 68 -7.40 6.86 -4.21
C GLU A 68 -7.96 6.71 -5.63
N LEU A 69 -9.11 7.32 -5.92
CA LEU A 69 -9.72 7.34 -7.25
C LEU A 69 -8.83 8.06 -8.28
N LYS A 70 -8.19 9.16 -7.90
CA LYS A 70 -7.21 9.85 -8.76
C LYS A 70 -6.00 8.95 -9.05
N SER A 71 -5.51 8.21 -8.06
CA SER A 71 -4.40 7.28 -8.23
C SER A 71 -4.77 6.03 -9.01
N LEU A 72 -6.03 5.60 -8.99
CA LEU A 72 -6.51 4.39 -9.64
C LEU A 72 -6.15 4.35 -11.13
N MET A 73 -6.34 5.46 -11.85
CA MET A 73 -6.01 5.53 -13.28
C MET A 73 -4.52 5.39 -13.55
N THR A 74 -3.67 5.87 -12.63
CA THR A 74 -2.22 5.71 -12.73
C THR A 74 -1.84 4.25 -12.48
N VAL A 75 -2.38 3.63 -11.42
CA VAL A 75 -2.12 2.22 -11.11
C VAL A 75 -2.61 1.31 -12.24
N TYR A 76 -3.81 1.56 -12.78
CA TYR A 76 -4.36 0.82 -13.91
C TYR A 76 -3.42 0.86 -15.13
N LYS A 77 -2.91 2.05 -15.50
CA LYS A 77 -1.94 2.19 -16.59
C LYS A 77 -0.66 1.42 -16.34
N LEU A 78 -0.17 1.40 -15.10
CA LEU A 78 1.04 0.65 -14.73
C LEU A 78 0.80 -0.86 -14.77
N LEU A 79 -0.36 -1.34 -14.32
CA LEU A 79 -0.75 -2.75 -14.41
C LEU A 79 -0.91 -3.20 -15.88
N ASN A 80 -1.46 -2.35 -16.75
CA ASN A 80 -1.61 -2.65 -18.17
C ASN A 80 -0.28 -2.70 -18.94
N ARG A 81 0.78 -2.07 -18.40
CA ARG A 81 2.13 -2.13 -18.97
C ARG A 81 2.90 -3.40 -18.56
N ARG A 82 2.34 -4.19 -17.66
CA ARG A 82 2.94 -5.46 -17.27
C ARG A 82 2.53 -6.56 -18.24
N SER A 83 3.45 -7.47 -18.46
CA SER A 83 3.21 -8.73 -19.15
C SER A 83 2.67 -9.72 -18.13
N TRP A 84 1.54 -10.32 -18.48
CA TRP A 84 0.78 -11.17 -17.57
C TRP A 84 0.91 -12.63 -17.99
N ILE A 85 1.25 -13.47 -17.02
CA ILE A 85 1.26 -14.92 -17.17
C ILE A 85 0.21 -15.55 -16.27
N VAL A 86 -0.29 -16.70 -16.69
CA VAL A 86 -1.10 -17.58 -15.85
C VAL A 86 -0.17 -18.60 -15.19
N ALA A 87 -0.14 -18.61 -13.86
CA ALA A 87 0.59 -19.58 -13.08
C ALA A 87 -0.35 -20.69 -12.58
N ARG A 88 -0.12 -21.91 -13.02
CA ARG A 88 -0.83 -23.11 -12.55
C ARG A 88 -0.04 -23.76 -11.42
N ALA A 89 -0.68 -24.05 -10.30
CA ALA A 89 -0.04 -24.83 -9.24
C ALA A 89 0.14 -26.29 -9.68
N GLU A 90 1.35 -26.83 -9.52
CA GLU A 90 1.62 -28.25 -9.79
C GLU A 90 0.69 -29.15 -8.96
N ARG A 91 0.33 -30.32 -9.50
CA ARG A 91 -0.44 -31.32 -8.76
C ARG A 91 0.30 -31.74 -7.49
N GLY A 92 -0.39 -31.74 -6.35
CA GLY A 92 0.23 -32.08 -5.06
C GLY A 92 1.01 -30.95 -4.39
N SER A 93 1.09 -29.76 -4.99
CA SER A 93 1.64 -28.55 -4.33
C SER A 93 0.86 -28.15 -3.07
N GLY A 94 -0.42 -28.53 -3.01
CA GLY A 94 -1.38 -28.08 -2.00
C GLY A 94 -2.16 -26.82 -2.42
N GLY A 95 -1.79 -26.22 -3.55
CA GLY A 95 -2.51 -25.11 -4.15
C GLY A 95 -2.21 -23.73 -3.53
N PHE A 96 -2.77 -22.70 -4.15
CA PHE A 96 -2.66 -21.32 -3.70
C PHE A 96 -3.64 -21.01 -2.55
N ALA A 97 -3.13 -20.32 -1.54
CA ALA A 97 -3.93 -19.57 -0.58
C ALA A 97 -4.31 -18.21 -1.16
N THR A 98 -5.38 -17.61 -0.65
CA THR A 98 -5.73 -16.20 -0.89
C THR A 98 -6.10 -15.51 0.42
N SER A 99 -6.38 -14.22 0.40
CA SER A 99 -6.72 -13.44 1.60
C SER A 99 -7.71 -12.34 1.30
N ASP A 100 -8.06 -11.55 2.31
CA ASP A 100 -8.80 -10.29 2.14
C ASP A 100 -7.99 -9.18 1.46
N ARG A 101 -6.69 -9.40 1.22
CA ARG A 101 -5.82 -8.59 0.36
C ARG A 101 -5.14 -9.49 -0.69
N PRO A 102 -5.89 -9.96 -1.71
CA PRO A 102 -5.44 -11.03 -2.61
C PRO A 102 -4.32 -10.60 -3.56
N VAL A 103 -4.11 -9.30 -3.75
CA VAL A 103 -3.06 -8.77 -4.62
C VAL A 103 -1.81 -8.50 -3.80
N THR A 104 -0.72 -9.18 -4.14
CA THR A 104 0.60 -8.95 -3.56
C THR A 104 1.50 -8.24 -4.56
N LEU A 105 2.17 -7.18 -4.13
CA LEU A 105 3.24 -6.51 -4.86
C LEU A 105 4.56 -6.75 -4.10
N CYS A 106 5.56 -7.27 -4.80
CA CYS A 106 6.80 -7.70 -4.16
C CYS A 106 8.00 -7.57 -5.11
N GLY A 107 9.19 -7.43 -4.54
CA GLY A 107 10.44 -7.54 -5.28
C GLY A 107 10.63 -8.95 -5.84
N ASP A 108 11.29 -9.04 -7.00
CA ASP A 108 11.66 -10.30 -7.63
C ASP A 108 12.88 -10.93 -6.95
N ASP A 109 13.74 -10.10 -6.36
CA ASP A 109 14.98 -10.52 -5.70
C ASP A 109 14.96 -10.17 -4.21
N LYS A 110 15.71 -10.95 -3.41
CA LYS A 110 15.78 -10.82 -1.95
C LYS A 110 16.28 -9.45 -1.48
N GLU A 111 17.14 -8.80 -2.26
CA GLU A 111 17.66 -7.46 -1.93
C GLU A 111 16.56 -6.40 -1.93
N MET A 112 15.51 -6.59 -2.73
CA MET A 112 14.35 -5.68 -2.76
C MET A 112 13.34 -5.98 -1.67
N GLU A 113 13.28 -7.21 -1.14
CA GLU A 113 12.30 -7.58 -0.11
C GLU A 113 12.62 -7.03 1.28
N GLY A 114 13.86 -6.62 1.52
CA GLY A 114 14.31 -5.98 2.77
C GLY A 114 14.89 -4.57 2.58
N GLY A 115 14.74 -3.98 1.39
CA GLY A 115 15.31 -2.68 1.05
C GLY A 115 14.66 -1.52 1.81
N PHE A 116 15.34 -0.37 1.83
CA PHE A 116 14.86 0.85 2.51
C PHE A 116 13.52 1.37 1.96
N TYR A 117 13.19 1.05 0.70
CA TYR A 117 11.96 1.48 0.06
C TYR A 117 11.03 0.30 -0.23
N PRO A 118 9.73 0.40 0.09
CA PRO A 118 8.76 -0.62 -0.25
C PRO A 118 8.57 -0.71 -1.78
N PRO A 119 8.14 -1.88 -2.31
CA PRO A 119 7.96 -2.05 -3.73
C PRO A 119 6.84 -1.14 -4.27
N GLY A 120 7.03 -0.63 -5.50
CA GLY A 120 6.08 0.24 -6.18
C GLY A 120 5.56 -0.38 -7.49
N PHE A 121 4.30 -0.10 -7.86
CA PHE A 121 3.68 -0.66 -9.07
C PHE A 121 4.41 -0.33 -10.38
N GLY A 122 5.16 0.78 -10.42
CA GLY A 122 5.97 1.20 -11.56
C GLY A 122 7.45 0.85 -11.47
N LEU A 123 7.88 0.14 -10.42
CA LEU A 123 9.27 -0.24 -10.22
C LEU A 123 9.60 -1.52 -11.00
N GLN A 124 10.67 -1.51 -11.79
CA GLN A 124 11.18 -2.73 -12.43
C GLN A 124 11.73 -3.71 -11.39
N GLY A 125 11.85 -4.99 -11.74
CA GLY A 125 12.23 -6.04 -10.77
C GLY A 125 11.16 -6.28 -9.71
N THR A 126 9.89 -5.95 -9.99
CA THR A 126 8.77 -6.27 -9.11
C THR A 126 7.75 -7.14 -9.82
N SER A 127 7.12 -8.01 -9.04
CA SER A 127 5.98 -8.82 -9.46
C SER A 127 4.70 -8.37 -8.77
N VAL A 128 3.61 -8.40 -9.52
CA VAL A 128 2.25 -8.41 -8.97
C VAL A 128 1.72 -9.83 -9.06
N PHE A 129 1.26 -10.40 -7.96
CA PHE A 129 0.61 -11.70 -7.90
C PHE A 129 -0.82 -11.57 -7.42
N CYS A 130 -1.73 -12.32 -8.02
CA CYS A 130 -3.11 -12.44 -7.58
C CYS A 130 -3.57 -13.89 -7.72
N PRO A 131 -3.76 -14.64 -6.62
CA PRO A 131 -4.40 -15.94 -6.65
C PRO A 131 -5.86 -15.81 -7.10
N LEU A 132 -6.23 -16.51 -8.18
CA LEU A 132 -7.58 -16.52 -8.74
C LEU A 132 -8.39 -17.72 -8.24
N SER A 133 -7.72 -18.84 -7.98
CA SER A 133 -8.28 -20.06 -7.42
C SER A 133 -7.17 -20.87 -6.75
N LYS A 134 -7.53 -22.00 -6.13
CA LYS A 134 -6.56 -22.94 -5.57
C LYS A 134 -5.49 -23.43 -6.56
N SER A 135 -5.78 -23.43 -7.85
CA SER A 135 -4.90 -24.00 -8.88
C SER A 135 -4.34 -22.96 -9.84
N LEU A 136 -4.85 -21.72 -9.81
CA LEU A 136 -4.48 -20.67 -10.75
C LEU A 136 -4.21 -19.36 -10.03
N ALA A 137 -3.11 -18.72 -10.39
CA ALA A 137 -2.79 -17.35 -10.06
C ALA A 137 -2.39 -16.61 -11.34
N ILE A 138 -2.45 -15.28 -11.31
CA ILE A 138 -1.84 -14.45 -12.34
C ILE A 138 -0.62 -13.75 -11.77
N ARG A 139 0.40 -13.57 -12.61
CA ARG A 139 1.60 -12.81 -12.28
C ARG A 139 1.87 -11.76 -13.35
N GLY A 140 2.06 -10.52 -12.95
CA GLY A 140 2.41 -9.40 -13.82
C GLY A 140 3.84 -8.90 -13.58
N ARG A 141 4.67 -8.85 -14.62
CA ARG A 141 6.06 -8.36 -14.60
C ARG A 141 6.35 -7.40 -15.76
N PHE A 142 7.51 -6.74 -15.74
CA PHE A 142 8.02 -5.92 -16.85
C PHE A 142 9.09 -6.70 -17.65
N ASP A 143 8.76 -7.89 -18.13
CA ASP A 143 9.69 -8.82 -18.78
C ASP A 143 9.21 -9.32 -20.17
N ASP A 144 8.18 -8.68 -20.74
CA ASP A 144 7.58 -9.03 -22.06
C ASP A 144 7.11 -10.50 -22.19
N ARG A 145 7.01 -11.22 -21.08
CA ARG A 145 6.59 -12.63 -21.07
C ARG A 145 5.07 -12.76 -20.95
N VAL A 146 4.47 -13.42 -21.94
CA VAL A 146 3.05 -13.83 -21.91
C VAL A 146 3.01 -15.34 -22.11
N ASP A 147 2.59 -16.08 -21.08
CA ASP A 147 2.72 -17.54 -21.02
C ASP A 147 1.75 -18.14 -20.00
N ALA A 148 1.57 -19.45 -20.06
CA ALA A 148 0.97 -20.26 -19.02
C ALA A 148 2.03 -21.21 -18.46
N ILE A 149 2.45 -21.00 -17.22
CA ILE A 149 3.49 -21.80 -16.57
C ILE A 149 2.92 -22.67 -15.47
N GLU A 150 3.51 -23.84 -15.27
CA GLU A 150 3.28 -24.64 -14.06
C GLU A 150 4.33 -24.27 -13.02
N LEU A 151 3.89 -24.01 -11.79
CA LEU A 151 4.74 -23.65 -10.68
C LEU A 151 4.98 -24.85 -9.77
N PRO A 152 6.24 -25.17 -9.46
CA PRO A 152 6.57 -26.21 -8.50
C PRO A 152 6.10 -25.82 -7.09
N ALA A 153 5.99 -26.84 -6.24
CA ALA A 153 5.42 -26.67 -4.91
C ALA A 153 6.11 -25.64 -4.01
N ASP A 154 7.43 -25.49 -4.12
CA ASP A 154 8.22 -24.49 -3.40
C ASP A 154 7.87 -23.06 -3.83
N ALA A 155 7.71 -22.81 -5.12
CA ALA A 155 7.26 -21.53 -5.65
C ALA A 155 5.82 -21.21 -5.23
N VAL A 156 4.92 -22.20 -5.25
CA VAL A 156 3.55 -22.06 -4.73
C VAL A 156 3.57 -21.69 -3.25
N ALA A 157 4.40 -22.37 -2.46
CA ALA A 157 4.53 -22.09 -1.04
C ALA A 157 5.11 -20.69 -0.77
N GLY A 158 6.08 -20.24 -1.56
CA GLY A 158 6.60 -18.87 -1.50
C GLY A 158 5.52 -17.82 -1.73
N ILE A 159 4.64 -18.03 -2.71
CA ILE A 159 3.49 -17.15 -2.97
C ILE A 159 2.51 -17.17 -1.79
N ASN A 160 2.16 -18.36 -1.30
CA ASN A 160 1.27 -18.51 -0.13
C ASN A 160 1.82 -17.77 1.09
N SER A 161 3.13 -17.84 1.33
CA SER A 161 3.79 -17.13 2.43
C SER A 161 3.52 -15.64 2.36
N ARG A 162 3.71 -15.03 1.18
CA ARG A 162 3.46 -13.60 0.99
C ARG A 162 1.98 -13.27 1.19
N THR A 163 1.07 -14.07 0.63
CA THR A 163 -0.37 -13.91 0.84
C THR A 163 -0.76 -13.95 2.31
N ILE A 164 -0.16 -14.85 3.09
CA ILE A 164 -0.40 -15.00 4.53
C ILE A 164 0.15 -13.79 5.29
N PHE A 165 1.40 -13.40 5.03
CA PHE A 165 2.04 -12.28 5.74
C PHE A 165 1.44 -10.90 5.40
N TYR A 166 0.84 -10.74 4.22
CA TYR A 166 0.17 -9.51 3.82
C TYR A 166 -1.35 -9.52 4.05
N ALA A 167 -1.92 -10.61 4.57
CA ALA A 167 -3.32 -10.67 4.94
C ALA A 167 -3.64 -9.65 6.04
N ASP A 168 -4.83 -9.06 6.01
CA ASP A 168 -5.26 -8.14 7.06
C ASP A 168 -5.95 -8.88 8.20
N ARG A 169 -6.99 -9.64 7.87
CA ARG A 169 -7.86 -10.29 8.87
C ARG A 169 -8.17 -11.73 8.51
N ARG A 170 -8.11 -12.11 7.23
CA ARG A 170 -8.61 -13.41 6.77
C ARG A 170 -7.70 -14.01 5.72
N ILE A 171 -7.45 -15.31 5.88
CA ILE A 171 -6.77 -16.17 4.93
C ILE A 171 -7.79 -17.22 4.48
N TYR A 172 -7.90 -17.43 3.18
CA TYR A 172 -8.81 -18.38 2.57
C TYR A 172 -8.01 -19.46 1.85
N VAL A 173 -8.32 -20.72 2.17
CA VAL A 173 -7.64 -21.91 1.66
C VAL A 173 -8.66 -23.01 1.42
N GLU A 174 -8.36 -23.93 0.51
CA GLU A 174 -9.26 -25.07 0.27
C GLU A 174 -9.21 -26.10 1.40
N ASN A 175 -8.00 -26.37 1.91
CA ASN A 175 -7.74 -27.37 2.94
C ASN A 175 -6.46 -26.98 3.70
N ASP A 176 -6.03 -27.80 4.66
CA ASP A 176 -4.85 -27.59 5.51
C ASP A 176 -3.54 -28.18 4.94
N ARG A 177 -3.57 -28.74 3.71
CA ARG A 177 -2.42 -29.36 3.04
C ARG A 177 -1.62 -28.40 2.18
N PHE A 178 -2.03 -27.14 2.05
CA PHE A 178 -1.21 -26.12 1.40
C PHE A 178 0.10 -25.95 2.17
N ARG A 179 1.12 -25.49 1.46
CA ARG A 179 2.45 -25.23 2.03
C ARG A 179 2.73 -23.73 2.06
N PHE A 180 3.53 -23.32 3.04
CA PHE A 180 4.06 -21.96 3.16
C PHE A 180 5.42 -21.99 3.86
N LEU A 181 6.18 -20.91 3.73
CA LEU A 181 7.42 -20.67 4.44
C LEU A 181 7.11 -19.85 5.69
N ASP A 182 7.58 -20.30 6.84
CA ASP A 182 7.52 -19.50 8.06
C ASP A 182 8.53 -18.34 8.01
N GLN A 183 8.53 -17.51 9.06
CA GLN A 183 9.44 -16.37 9.22
C GLN A 183 10.94 -16.74 9.22
N HIS A 184 11.27 -18.03 9.38
CA HIS A 184 12.62 -18.57 9.31
C HIS A 184 12.91 -19.28 7.98
N PHE A 185 12.04 -19.07 6.98
CA PHE A 185 12.11 -19.71 5.66
C PHE A 185 12.03 -21.24 5.71
N VAL A 186 11.42 -21.81 6.76
CA VAL A 186 11.19 -23.25 6.88
C VAL A 186 9.84 -23.60 6.26
N MET A 187 9.81 -24.64 5.44
CA MET A 187 8.56 -25.16 4.86
C MET A 187 7.66 -25.73 5.96
N ARG A 188 6.42 -25.24 6.01
CA ARG A 188 5.34 -25.66 6.90
C ARG A 188 4.11 -26.05 6.09
N TYR A 189 3.22 -26.80 6.76
CA TYR A 189 1.89 -27.11 6.22
C TYR A 189 0.83 -26.22 6.85
N GLY A 190 -0.28 -26.04 6.15
CA GLY A 190 -1.40 -25.22 6.58
C GLY A 190 -1.95 -25.55 7.96
N PHE A 191 -1.90 -26.82 8.39
CA PHE A 191 -2.34 -27.20 9.74
C PHE A 191 -1.50 -26.57 10.86
N ASP A 192 -0.23 -26.21 10.59
CA ASP A 192 0.63 -25.52 11.55
C ASP A 192 0.24 -24.04 11.69
N LEU A 193 -0.37 -23.44 10.66
CA LEU A 193 -0.54 -22.00 10.52
C LEU A 193 -1.36 -21.40 11.66
N LEU A 194 -2.48 -22.02 12.04
CA LEU A 194 -3.36 -21.47 13.08
C LEU A 194 -2.62 -21.33 14.41
N SER A 195 -1.80 -22.32 14.76
CA SER A 195 -1.01 -22.30 15.99
C SER A 195 0.06 -21.20 15.99
N MET A 196 0.53 -20.80 14.81
CA MET A 196 1.53 -19.75 14.64
C MET A 196 0.91 -18.36 14.70
N LEU A 197 -0.29 -18.17 14.16
CA LEU A 197 -1.01 -16.89 14.18
C LEU A 197 -1.54 -16.53 15.58
N LEU A 198 -1.76 -17.52 16.44
CA LEU A 198 -2.29 -17.35 17.79
C LEU A 198 -1.22 -17.13 18.86
N ARG A 199 0.07 -17.15 18.49
CA ARG A 199 1.16 -16.85 19.43
C ARG A 199 1.29 -15.33 19.59
N PRO A 200 1.24 -14.79 20.82
CA PRO A 200 1.35 -13.37 21.10
C PRO A 200 2.75 -12.80 20.80
#